data_AF-A0A382MBM9-F1
#
_entry.id   AF-A0A382MBM9-F1
#
_cell.length_a   1.000
_cell.length_b   1.000
_cell.length_c   1.000
_cell.angle_alpha   90.00
_cell.angle_beta   90.00
_cell.angle_gamma   90.00
#
_symmetry.space_group_name_H-M   'P 1'
#
loop_
_entity.id
_entity.type
_entity.pdbx_description
1 polymer ?
#
loop_
_entity_poly.entity_id
_entity_poly.type
_entity_poly.pdbx_seq_one_letter_code
_entity_poly.pdbx_strand_id
1 'polypeptide(L)'
;MESVQAYENLDEILAVPGYEVLLVGPTDLSASLGVNGDIHNSKVENIMSDVAQRIKGSGKYLSTTFGDVEDCRRWIGEGYQMMNVSSTLALGTIQTKQIFSELREQFKV
;
A
#
# COMPACT_ATOMS: atom_id res chain seq x y z
N MET A 1 9.45 -4.56 2.93
CA MET A 1 10.29 -4.08 1.81
C MET A 1 9.84 -2.68 1.46
N GLU A 2 10.73 -1.71 1.58
CA GLU A 2 10.37 -0.30 1.40
C GLU A 2 11.55 0.55 0.90
N SER A 3 12.58 -0.09 0.35
CA SER A 3 13.75 0.60 -0.17
C SER A 3 14.26 -0.04 -1.45
N VAL A 4 15.00 0.72 -2.25
CA VAL A 4 15.65 0.23 -3.47
C VAL A 4 16.56 -0.94 -3.15
N GLN A 5 17.37 -0.85 -2.09
CA GLN A 5 18.24 -1.94 -1.65
C GLN A 5 17.44 -3.21 -1.31
N ALA A 6 16.30 -3.09 -0.62
CA ALA A 6 15.49 -4.26 -0.30
C ALA A 6 14.87 -4.90 -1.56
N TYR A 7 14.53 -4.10 -2.56
CA TYR A 7 14.07 -4.62 -3.86
C TYR A 7 15.20 -5.30 -4.66
N GLU A 8 16.40 -4.72 -4.67
CA GLU A 8 17.58 -5.33 -5.32
C GLU A 8 17.96 -6.69 -4.73
N ASN A 9 17.65 -6.92 -3.45
CA ASN A 9 17.88 -8.19 -2.74
C ASN A 9 16.62 -9.07 -2.62
N LEU A 10 15.58 -8.81 -3.42
CA LEU A 10 14.28 -9.46 -3.25
C LEU A 10 14.36 -10.98 -3.30
N ASP A 11 15.12 -11.55 -4.25
CA ASP A 11 15.22 -13.00 -4.40
C ASP A 11 15.88 -13.66 -3.18
N GLU A 12 16.89 -13.01 -2.59
CA GLU A 12 17.53 -13.46 -1.34
C GLU A 12 16.57 -13.37 -0.15
N ILE A 13 15.82 -12.27 -0.05
CA ILE A 13 14.79 -12.08 0.98
C ILE A 13 13.73 -13.18 0.87
N LEU A 14 13.21 -13.45 -0.33
CA LEU A 14 12.21 -14.49 -0.58
C LEU A 14 12.73 -15.90 -0.28
N ALA A 15 14.05 -16.12 -0.30
CA ALA A 15 14.63 -17.41 0.10
C ALA A 15 14.74 -17.59 1.63
N VAL A 16 14.61 -16.53 2.43
CA VAL A 16 14.75 -16.62 3.89
C VAL A 16 13.63 -17.49 4.49
N PRO A 17 13.97 -18.50 5.31
CA PRO A 17 12.98 -19.33 6.00
C PRO A 17 12.39 -18.63 7.23
N GLY A 18 11.20 -19.08 7.66
CA GLY A 18 10.60 -18.65 8.92
C GLY A 18 9.75 -17.38 8.86
N TYR A 19 9.33 -16.95 7.66
CA TYR A 19 8.32 -15.91 7.50
C TYR A 19 7.42 -16.17 6.29
N GLU A 20 6.15 -15.76 6.42
CA GLU A 20 5.08 -16.07 5.47
C GLU A 20 4.66 -14.88 4.63
N VAL A 21 4.84 -13.65 5.12
CA VAL A 21 4.29 -12.44 4.49
C VAL A 21 5.40 -11.44 4.19
N LEU A 22 5.51 -11.02 2.93
CA LEU A 22 6.28 -9.85 2.54
C LEU A 22 5.34 -8.64 2.47
N LEU A 23 5.57 -7.62 3.30
CA LEU A 23 4.84 -6.35 3.21
C LEU A 23 5.65 -5.33 2.40
N VAL A 24 5.01 -4.68 1.43
CA VAL A 24 5.58 -3.57 0.65
C VAL A 24 5.02 -2.25 1.14
N GLY A 25 5.90 -1.33 1.55
CA GLY A 25 5.54 0.02 2.00
C GLY A 25 5.69 1.04 0.87
N PRO A 26 4.61 1.49 0.20
CA PRO A 26 4.71 2.36 -0.97
C PRO A 26 5.26 3.76 -0.65
N THR A 27 4.90 4.33 0.51
CA THR A 27 5.37 5.66 0.93
C THR A 27 6.89 5.69 1.11
N ASP A 28 7.44 4.78 1.90
CA ASP A 28 8.88 4.71 2.15
C ASP A 28 9.64 4.25 0.89
N LEU A 29 9.06 3.38 0.07
CA LEU A 29 9.63 3.02 -1.24
C LEU A 29 9.73 4.24 -2.17
N SER A 30 8.70 5.08 -2.22
CA SER A 30 8.72 6.33 -3.00
C SER A 30 9.86 7.25 -2.54
N ALA A 31 10.09 7.30 -1.22
CA ALA A 31 11.17 8.09 -0.65
C ALA A 31 12.55 7.54 -1.05
N SER A 32 12.73 6.22 -0.97
CA SER A 32 13.98 5.57 -1.39
C SER A 32 14.26 5.72 -2.90
N LEU A 33 13.24 5.97 -3.73
CA LEU A 33 13.35 6.18 -5.18
C LEU A 33 13.55 7.65 -5.58
N GLY A 34 13.56 8.57 -4.61
CA GLY A 34 13.68 10.01 -4.85
C GLY A 34 12.40 10.67 -5.38
N VAL A 35 11.25 10.02 -5.21
CA VAL A 35 9.91 10.51 -5.61
C VAL A 35 9.00 10.61 -4.38
N ASN A 36 9.51 11.26 -3.32
CA ASN A 36 8.92 11.30 -1.98
C ASN A 36 7.41 11.61 -1.99
N GLY A 37 6.61 10.65 -1.53
CA GLY A 37 5.16 10.76 -1.38
C GLY A 37 4.36 10.54 -2.66
N ASP A 38 5.01 10.48 -3.82
CA ASP A 38 4.37 10.15 -5.10
C ASP A 38 4.28 8.62 -5.24
N ILE A 39 3.35 8.02 -4.51
CA ILE A 39 3.12 6.56 -4.51
C ILE A 39 2.59 6.02 -5.84
N HIS A 40 2.04 6.90 -6.69
CA HIS A 40 1.57 6.56 -8.04
C HIS A 40 2.63 6.79 -9.12
N ASN A 41 3.84 7.19 -8.71
CA ASN A 41 4.95 7.28 -9.64
C ASN A 41 5.19 5.92 -10.30
N SER A 42 5.39 5.91 -11.61
CA SER A 42 5.64 4.65 -12.34
C SER A 42 6.83 3.87 -11.78
N LYS A 43 7.84 4.53 -11.20
CA LYS A 43 8.95 3.83 -10.53
C LYS A 43 8.50 2.99 -9.33
N VAL A 44 7.55 3.49 -8.54
CA VAL A 44 7.00 2.80 -7.37
C VAL A 44 6.09 1.66 -7.83
N GLU A 45 5.12 1.98 -8.69
CA GLU A 45 4.14 0.99 -9.15
C GLU A 45 4.78 -0.15 -9.95
N ASN A 46 5.77 0.14 -10.79
CA ASN A 46 6.50 -0.90 -11.53
C ASN A 46 7.23 -1.88 -10.59
N ILE A 47 7.83 -1.40 -9.51
CA ILE A 47 8.48 -2.26 -8.50
C ILE A 47 7.43 -3.10 -7.79
N MET A 48 6.31 -2.51 -7.38
CA MET A 48 5.23 -3.24 -6.72
C MET A 48 4.64 -4.34 -7.62
N SER A 49 4.42 -4.05 -8.90
CA SER A 49 3.98 -5.05 -9.88
C SER A 49 5.03 -6.14 -10.12
N ASP A 50 6.32 -5.80 -10.20
CA ASP A 50 7.39 -6.80 -10.35
C ASP A 50 7.47 -7.73 -9.12
N VAL A 51 7.38 -7.18 -7.91
CA VAL A 51 7.32 -7.96 -6.66
C VAL A 51 6.13 -8.92 -6.67
N ALA A 52 4.96 -8.47 -7.13
CA ALA A 52 3.77 -9.32 -7.26
C ALA A 52 3.96 -10.47 -8.26
N GLN A 53 4.77 -10.29 -9.31
CA GLN A 53 5.14 -11.39 -10.20
C GLN A 53 6.17 -12.32 -9.56
N ARG A 54 7.24 -11.79 -8.96
CA ARG A 54 8.36 -12.57 -8.42
C ARG A 54 8.01 -13.38 -7.18
N ILE A 55 7.05 -12.92 -6.38
CA ILE A 55 6.64 -13.68 -5.19
C ILE A 55 5.87 -14.96 -5.54
N LYS A 56 5.34 -15.09 -6.77
CA LYS A 56 4.60 -16.28 -7.21
C LYS A 56 5.50 -17.51 -7.14
N GLY A 57 5.00 -18.56 -6.47
CA GLY A 57 5.74 -19.82 -6.30
C GLY A 57 6.76 -19.81 -5.15
N SER A 58 7.01 -18.68 -4.49
CA SER A 58 7.88 -18.61 -3.30
C SER A 58 7.29 -19.26 -2.05
N GLY A 59 5.98 -19.56 -2.06
CA GLY A 59 5.23 -20.01 -0.88
C GLY A 59 4.91 -18.90 0.11
N LYS A 60 5.21 -17.64 -0.22
CA LYS A 60 4.94 -16.46 0.61
C LYS A 60 3.77 -15.64 0.08
N TYR A 61 3.09 -14.95 0.97
CA TYR A 61 1.99 -14.02 0.70
C TYR A 61 2.51 -12.60 0.56
N LEU A 62 1.82 -11.79 -0.24
CA LEU A 62 2.14 -10.38 -0.44
C LEU A 62 1.16 -9.47 0.31
N SER A 63 1.69 -8.44 0.95
CA SER A 63 0.94 -7.45 1.72
C SER A 63 1.32 -6.01 1.38
N THR A 64 0.40 -5.07 1.56
CA THR A 64 0.67 -3.62 1.45
C THR A 64 -0.38 -2.80 2.22
N THR A 65 -0.30 -1.47 2.09
CA THR A 65 -1.16 -0.49 2.75
C THR A 65 -1.51 0.64 1.80
N PHE A 66 -2.78 1.05 1.81
CA PHE A 66 -3.24 2.26 1.14
C PHE A 66 -4.28 3.00 1.97
N GLY A 67 -4.27 4.33 1.85
CA GLY A 67 -5.28 5.19 2.46
C GLY A 67 -6.59 5.22 1.68
N ASP A 68 -6.50 5.10 0.36
CA ASP A 68 -7.65 5.05 -0.56
C ASP A 68 -8.10 3.60 -0.78
N VAL A 69 -9.41 3.41 -0.83
CA VAL A 69 -10.05 2.11 -1.02
C VAL A 69 -9.91 1.64 -2.48
N GLU A 70 -9.88 2.54 -3.46
CA GLU A 70 -9.71 2.18 -4.86
C GLU A 70 -8.29 1.68 -5.15
N ASP A 71 -7.27 2.25 -4.50
CA ASP A 71 -5.91 1.71 -4.52
C ASP A 71 -5.87 0.30 -3.93
N CYS A 72 -6.56 0.08 -2.80
CA CYS A 72 -6.69 -1.25 -2.22
C CYS A 72 -7.29 -2.24 -3.24
N ARG A 73 -8.36 -1.85 -3.96
CA ARG A 73 -8.98 -2.71 -4.98
C ARG A 73 -8.03 -3.07 -6.11
N ARG A 74 -7.34 -2.07 -6.64
CA ARG A 74 -6.36 -2.26 -7.71
C ARG A 74 -5.30 -3.28 -7.29
N TRP A 75 -4.66 -3.06 -6.14
CA TRP A 75 -3.54 -3.90 -5.71
C TRP A 75 -3.97 -5.29 -5.22
N ILE A 76 -5.19 -5.43 -4.69
CA ILE A 76 -5.80 -6.76 -4.50
C ILE A 76 -5.92 -7.49 -5.85
N GLY A 77 -6.35 -6.79 -6.90
CA GLY A 77 -6.41 -7.33 -8.27
C GLY A 77 -5.06 -7.75 -8.85
N GLU A 78 -3.97 -7.08 -8.45
CA GLU A 78 -2.59 -7.42 -8.83
C GLU A 78 -2.00 -8.60 -8.05
N GLY A 79 -2.70 -9.10 -7.02
CA GLY A 79 -2.28 -10.27 -6.25
C GLY A 79 -1.80 -10.00 -4.82
N TYR A 80 -2.03 -8.80 -4.29
CA TYR A 80 -1.81 -8.53 -2.87
C TYR A 80 -2.94 -9.18 -2.03
N GLN A 81 -2.58 -10.20 -1.25
CA GLN A 81 -3.53 -11.05 -0.54
C GLN A 81 -3.84 -10.56 0.88
N MET A 82 -2.96 -9.74 1.44
CA MET A 82 -3.18 -9.05 2.71
C MET A 82 -3.12 -7.54 2.48
N MET A 83 -4.08 -6.80 3.02
CA MET A 83 -4.22 -5.37 2.75
C MET A 83 -4.57 -4.63 4.03
N ASN A 84 -3.76 -3.66 4.39
CA ASN A 84 -4.18 -2.65 5.35
C ASN A 84 -5.00 -1.58 4.60
N VAL A 85 -6.29 -1.51 4.93
CA VAL A 85 -7.24 -0.57 4.32
C VAL A 85 -7.40 0.63 5.25
N SER A 86 -6.56 1.64 5.04
CA SER A 86 -6.59 2.90 5.78
C SER A 86 -6.49 2.71 7.31
N SER A 87 -6.90 3.75 8.06
CA SER A 87 -7.01 3.71 9.52
C SER A 87 -8.40 4.15 9.98
N THR A 88 -8.82 3.67 11.15
CA THR A 88 -10.08 4.10 11.78
C THR A 88 -10.15 5.62 11.95
N LEU A 89 -9.02 6.26 12.26
CA LEU A 89 -8.94 7.72 12.39
C LEU A 89 -9.20 8.42 11.05
N ALA A 90 -8.56 7.97 9.97
CA ALA A 90 -8.73 8.56 8.65
C ALA A 90 -10.18 8.39 8.15
N LEU A 91 -10.69 7.16 8.18
CA LEU A 91 -12.07 6.85 7.77
C LEU A 91 -13.11 7.59 8.63
N GLY A 92 -12.92 7.61 9.95
CA GLY A 92 -13.80 8.33 10.87
C GLY A 92 -13.81 9.84 10.62
N THR A 93 -12.65 10.42 10.27
CA THR A 93 -12.55 11.84 9.93
C THR A 93 -13.32 12.19 8.65
N ILE A 94 -13.34 11.31 7.65
CA ILE A 94 -14.13 11.51 6.41
C ILE A 94 -15.62 11.59 6.75
N GLN A 95 -16.15 10.59 7.46
CA GLN A 95 -17.57 10.57 7.83
C GLN A 95 -17.95 11.75 8.74
N THR A 96 -17.08 12.10 9.69
CA THR A 96 -17.33 13.20 10.62
C THR A 96 -17.41 14.55 9.88
N LYS A 97 -16.55 14.77 8.88
CA LYS A 97 -16.61 15.96 8.03
C LYS A 97 -17.92 16.04 7.24
N GLN A 98 -18.40 14.92 6.71
CA GLN A 98 -19.68 14.86 5.99
C GLN A 98 -20.85 15.22 6.90
N ILE A 99 -20.92 14.60 8.10
CA ILE A 99 -21.95 14.91 9.10
C ILE A 99 -21.92 16.41 9.46
N PHE A 100 -20.75 17.00 9.70
CA PHE A 100 -20.67 18.43 9.98
C PHE A 100 -21.13 19.30 8.80
N SER A 101 -20.85 18.91 7.57
CA SER A 101 -21.32 19.62 6.38
C SER A 101 -22.85 19.61 6.29
N GLU A 102 -23.46 18.43 6.51
CA GLU A 102 -24.92 18.26 6.50
C GLU A 102 -25.59 19.10 7.60
N LEU A 103 -25.05 19.08 8.82
CA LEU A 103 -25.58 19.89 9.93
C LEU A 103 -25.48 21.38 9.63
N ARG A 104 -24.36 21.85 9.05
CA ARG A 104 -24.19 23.26 8.67
C ARG A 104 -25.20 23.69 7.61
N GLU A 105 -25.44 22.85 6.60
CA GLU A 105 -26.42 23.12 5.56
C GLU A 105 -27.85 23.16 6.13
N GLN A 106 -28.22 22.20 6.97
CA GLN A 106 -29.54 22.12 7.59
C GLN A 106 -29.84 23.34 8.47
N PHE A 107 -28.86 23.80 9.26
CA PHE A 107 -29.05 24.86 10.24
C PHE A 107 -28.54 26.24 9.78
N LYS A 108 -28.03 26.37 8.55
CA LYS A 108 -27.47 27.60 7.95
C LYS A 108 -26.40 28.28 8.82
N VAL A 109 -25.49 27.50 9.38
CA VAL A 109 -24.36 27.95 10.23
C VAL A 109 -23.01 27.64 9.59
#